data_AF-A0A0H5D3N7-F1
#
_entry.id   AF-A0A0H5D3N7-F1
#
_cell.length_a   1.000
_cell.length_b   1.000
_cell.length_c   1.000
_cell.angle_alpha   90.00
_cell.angle_beta   90.00
_cell.angle_gamma   90.00
#
_symmetry.space_group_name_H-M   'P 1'
#
loop_
_entity.id
_entity.type
_entity.pdbx_description
1 polymer ?
#
loop_
_entity_poly.entity_id
_entity_poly.type
_entity_poly.pdbx_seq_one_letter_code
_entity_poly.pdbx_strand_id
1 'polypeptide(L)'
;MNADVIVTGAFTLVAALGGVWLTQRHVAREAERARAEVRRGELRKVVSELLLAGRSKVSTFQVLIPGFTKFSLADYAEFVETDSGKELKRVNGELTRTLAQASLLVGDPPILAAIRDVHRLDLGFASKAMGPIWDKSKDFDGVLEGLEYVASLGAALHSLELAAAPLLRAPVTPPEQLTRRTLRTLRALPRRLYRWWASLNSLMPTPCIEASSVDDSGMR
;
A
#
# COMPACT_ATOMS: atom_id res chain seq x y z
N MET A 1 25.24 -34.78 -53.71
CA MET A 1 25.09 -34.74 -52.24
C MET A 1 25.73 -33.45 -51.77
N ASN A 2 24.99 -32.52 -51.14
CA ASN A 2 25.50 -31.39 -50.29
C ASN A 2 24.46 -30.25 -50.12
N ALA A 3 23.46 -30.12 -51.00
CA ALA A 3 22.47 -29.03 -50.92
C ALA A 3 21.51 -29.19 -49.71
N ASP A 4 21.04 -30.41 -49.45
CA ASP A 4 20.06 -30.65 -48.36
C ASP A 4 20.62 -30.37 -46.96
N VAL A 5 21.91 -30.63 -46.73
CA VAL A 5 22.55 -30.39 -45.43
C VAL A 5 22.70 -28.89 -45.15
N ILE A 6 23.01 -28.09 -46.18
CA ILE A 6 23.16 -26.63 -46.05
C ILE A 6 21.81 -25.96 -45.80
N VAL A 7 20.77 -26.38 -46.51
CA VAL A 7 19.39 -25.87 -46.32
C VAL A 7 18.89 -26.21 -44.91
N THR A 8 19.08 -27.46 -44.46
CA THR A 8 18.64 -27.89 -43.12
C THR A 8 19.42 -27.20 -41.99
N GLY A 9 20.71 -26.93 -42.19
CA GLY A 9 21.54 -26.16 -41.25
C GLY A 9 21.14 -24.68 -41.15
N ALA A 10 20.77 -24.05 -42.27
CA ALA A 10 20.28 -22.67 -42.27
C ALA A 10 18.93 -22.53 -41.56
N PHE A 11 18.00 -23.47 -41.77
CA PHE A 11 16.69 -23.47 -41.11
C PHE A 11 16.78 -23.67 -39.60
N THR A 12 17.68 -24.55 -39.13
CA THR A 12 17.88 -24.77 -37.68
C THR A 12 18.50 -23.55 -37.00
N LEU A 13 19.43 -22.84 -37.66
CA LEU A 13 20.01 -21.61 -37.14
C LEU A 13 18.97 -20.48 -37.02
N VAL A 14 18.15 -20.28 -38.07
CA VAL A 14 17.07 -19.26 -38.06
C VAL A 14 16.01 -19.61 -37.03
N ALA A 15 15.63 -20.88 -36.89
CA ALA A 15 14.69 -21.34 -35.87
C ALA A 15 15.24 -21.15 -34.44
N ALA A 16 16.53 -21.42 -34.22
CA ALA A 16 17.18 -21.21 -32.92
C ALA A 16 17.25 -19.72 -32.56
N LEU A 17 17.65 -18.86 -33.51
CA LEU A 17 17.73 -17.41 -33.31
C LEU A 17 16.32 -16.80 -33.11
N GLY A 18 15.33 -17.24 -33.87
CA GLY A 18 13.93 -16.85 -33.70
C GLY A 18 13.36 -17.27 -32.35
N GLY A 19 13.68 -18.48 -31.88
CA GLY A 19 13.30 -18.99 -30.57
C GLY A 19 13.89 -18.16 -29.42
N VAL A 20 15.18 -17.82 -29.49
CA VAL A 20 15.84 -16.97 -28.47
C VAL A 20 15.23 -15.58 -28.45
N TRP A 21 14.98 -14.97 -29.62
CA TRP A 21 14.36 -13.64 -29.71
C TRP A 21 12.93 -13.61 -29.12
N LEU A 22 12.12 -14.61 -29.41
CA LEU A 22 10.76 -14.76 -28.84
C LEU A 22 10.80 -14.93 -27.32
N THR A 23 11.77 -15.71 -26.83
CA THR A 23 11.96 -15.96 -25.40
C THR A 23 12.42 -14.69 -24.67
N GLN A 24 13.42 -13.99 -25.22
CA GLN A 24 13.87 -12.70 -24.68
C GLN A 24 12.74 -11.66 -24.66
N ARG A 25 11.91 -11.62 -25.71
CA ARG A 25 10.74 -10.74 -25.76
C ARG A 25 9.67 -11.11 -24.73
N HIS A 26 9.47 -12.39 -24.45
CA HIS A 26 8.57 -12.83 -23.38
C HIS A 26 9.11 -12.48 -22.00
N VAL A 27 10.39 -12.75 -21.73
CA VAL A 27 11.05 -12.40 -20.47
C VAL A 27 11.02 -10.89 -20.23
N ALA A 28 11.25 -10.07 -21.27
CA ALA A 28 11.14 -8.62 -21.16
C ALA A 28 9.72 -8.17 -20.79
N ARG A 29 8.70 -8.74 -21.44
CA ARG A 29 7.28 -8.43 -21.14
C ARG A 29 6.86 -8.90 -19.75
N GLU A 30 7.35 -10.04 -19.29
CA GLU A 30 7.10 -10.54 -17.94
C GLU A 30 7.81 -9.68 -16.88
N ALA A 31 9.05 -9.26 -17.15
CA ALA A 31 9.79 -8.35 -16.29
C ALA A 31 9.10 -6.97 -16.19
N GLU A 32 8.55 -6.44 -17.28
CA GLU A 32 7.76 -5.20 -17.27
C GLU A 32 6.49 -5.33 -16.41
N ARG A 33 5.78 -6.45 -16.52
CA ARG A 33 4.59 -6.74 -15.70
C ARG A 33 4.95 -6.89 -14.23
N ALA A 34 6.02 -7.61 -13.91
CA ALA A 34 6.51 -7.75 -12.54
C ALA A 34 6.87 -6.38 -11.94
N ARG A 35 7.57 -5.52 -12.68
CA ARG A 35 7.89 -4.14 -12.26
C ARG A 35 6.64 -3.28 -12.08
N ALA A 36 5.60 -3.49 -12.88
CA ALA A 36 4.32 -2.79 -12.73
C ALA A 36 3.54 -3.25 -11.48
N GLU A 37 3.59 -4.55 -11.17
CA GLU A 37 2.98 -5.12 -9.96
C GLU A 37 3.69 -4.63 -8.70
N VAL A 38 5.03 -4.59 -8.68
CA VAL A 38 5.82 -4.03 -7.57
C VAL A 38 5.44 -2.57 -7.33
N ARG A 39 5.43 -1.74 -8.38
CA ARG A 39 5.03 -0.34 -8.29
C ARG A 39 3.60 -0.16 -7.77
N ARG A 40 2.66 -1.00 -8.21
CA ARG A 40 1.29 -0.99 -7.66
C ARG A 40 1.24 -1.37 -6.18
N GLY A 41 2.08 -2.32 -5.75
CA GLY A 41 2.21 -2.69 -4.34
C GLY A 41 2.74 -1.53 -3.49
N GLU A 42 3.77 -0.82 -3.97
CA GLU A 42 4.33 0.37 -3.32
C GLU A 42 3.29 1.50 -3.24
N LEU A 43 2.58 1.78 -4.33
CA LEU A 43 1.52 2.78 -4.35
C LEU A 43 0.39 2.44 -3.39
N ARG A 44 -0.02 1.17 -3.33
CA ARG A 44 -1.03 0.70 -2.37
C ARG A 44 -0.57 0.94 -0.94
N LYS A 45 0.69 0.62 -0.63
CA LYS A 45 1.27 0.83 0.71
C LYS A 45 1.21 2.31 1.08
N VAL A 46 1.71 3.19 0.21
CA VAL A 46 1.75 4.63 0.46
C VAL A 46 0.34 5.21 0.65
N VAL A 47 -0.62 4.84 -0.20
CA VAL A 47 -2.01 5.32 -0.06
C VAL A 47 -2.67 4.77 1.20
N SER A 48 -2.42 3.51 1.56
CA SER A 48 -2.94 2.92 2.80
C SER A 48 -2.35 3.58 4.05
N GLU A 49 -1.05 3.88 4.07
CA GLU A 49 -0.39 4.58 5.16
C GLU A 49 -0.94 6.01 5.31
N LEU A 50 -1.16 6.72 4.20
CA LEU A 50 -1.80 8.03 4.20
C LEU A 50 -3.22 7.98 4.79
N LEU A 51 -4.04 7.02 4.37
CA LEU A 51 -5.39 6.86 4.91
C LEU A 51 -5.38 6.54 6.41
N LEU A 52 -4.48 5.66 6.87
CA LEU A 52 -4.34 5.34 8.29
C LEU A 52 -3.88 6.55 9.11
N ALA A 53 -2.87 7.28 8.65
CA ALA A 53 -2.38 8.49 9.31
C ALA A 53 -3.47 9.56 9.38
N GLY A 54 -4.21 9.76 8.29
CA GLY A 54 -5.32 10.70 8.22
C GLY A 54 -6.47 10.34 9.18
N ARG A 55 -6.86 9.06 9.22
CA ARG A 55 -7.92 8.59 10.13
C ARG A 55 -7.50 8.70 11.59
N SER A 56 -6.24 8.39 11.90
CA SER A 56 -5.66 8.57 13.23
C SER A 56 -5.70 10.04 13.67
N LYS A 57 -5.35 10.97 12.77
CA LYS A 57 -5.47 12.41 13.03
C LYS A 57 -6.90 12.84 13.30
N VAL A 58 -7.85 12.42 12.46
CA VAL A 58 -9.28 12.71 12.63
C VAL A 58 -9.77 12.22 13.99
N SER A 59 -9.52 10.95 14.36
CA SER A 59 -9.96 10.42 15.65
C SER A 59 -9.33 11.15 16.83
N THR A 60 -8.04 11.49 16.72
CA THR A 60 -7.31 12.24 17.76
C THR A 60 -7.91 13.63 17.95
N PHE A 61 -8.19 14.33 16.86
CA PHE A 61 -8.70 15.71 16.91
C PHE A 61 -10.17 15.78 17.38
N GLN A 62 -10.99 14.77 17.07
CA GLN A 62 -12.36 14.68 17.61
C GLN A 62 -12.38 14.69 19.14
N VAL A 63 -11.37 14.09 19.78
CA VAL A 63 -11.25 14.02 21.24
C VAL A 63 -10.57 15.28 21.79
N LEU A 64 -9.51 15.74 21.14
CA LEU A 64 -8.67 16.82 21.67
C LEU A 64 -9.27 18.22 21.50
N ILE A 65 -9.95 18.52 20.38
CA ILE A 65 -10.49 19.86 20.12
C ILE A 65 -11.45 20.32 21.24
N PRO A 66 -12.43 19.51 21.69
CA PRO A 66 -13.23 19.88 22.87
C PRO A 66 -12.42 20.00 24.15
N GLY A 67 -11.34 19.24 24.31
CA GLY A 67 -10.44 19.29 25.46
C GLY A 67 -9.68 20.62 25.57
N PHE A 68 -9.18 21.13 24.44
CA PHE A 68 -8.42 22.38 24.38
C PHE A 68 -9.22 23.62 24.76
N THR A 69 -10.55 23.53 24.76
CA THR A 69 -11.42 24.64 25.22
C THR A 69 -11.23 25.04 26.68
N LYS A 70 -10.63 24.15 27.47
CA LYS A 70 -10.40 24.37 28.90
C LYS A 70 -8.94 24.72 29.18
N PHE A 71 -8.08 24.73 28.17
CA PHE A 71 -6.64 24.90 28.35
C PHE A 71 -6.32 26.39 28.42
N SER A 72 -5.62 26.79 29.47
CA SER A 72 -4.88 28.04 29.47
C SER A 72 -3.61 27.91 28.62
N LEU A 73 -2.95 29.04 28.33
CA LEU A 73 -1.65 29.06 27.65
C LEU A 73 -0.59 28.23 28.41
N ALA A 74 -0.63 28.24 29.75
CA ALA A 74 0.29 27.45 30.58
C ALA A 74 0.01 25.96 30.46
N ASP A 75 -1.27 25.55 30.50
CA ASP A 75 -1.67 24.15 30.32
C ASP A 75 -1.32 23.63 28.93
N TYR A 76 -1.45 24.49 27.91
CA TYR A 76 -1.04 24.14 26.55
C TYR A 76 0.48 23.93 26.44
N ALA A 77 1.29 24.79 27.07
CA ALA A 77 2.74 24.63 27.08
C ALA A 77 3.17 23.33 27.80
N GLU A 78 2.52 23.00 28.93
CA GLU A 78 2.74 21.74 29.63
C GLU A 78 2.30 20.54 28.79
N PHE A 79 1.13 20.62 28.15
CA PHE A 79 0.59 19.56 27.32
C PHE A 79 1.54 19.15 26.19
N VAL A 80 2.20 20.10 25.53
CA VAL A 80 3.16 19.80 24.45
C VAL A 80 4.30 18.88 24.92
N GLU A 81 4.68 18.96 26.20
CA GLU A 81 5.74 18.13 26.79
C GLU A 81 5.24 16.76 27.29
N THR A 82 3.93 16.60 27.45
CA THR A 82 3.32 15.31 27.82
C THR A 82 3.41 14.27 26.71
N ASP A 83 3.22 13.00 27.06
CA ASP A 83 3.15 11.90 26.08
C ASP A 83 2.02 12.12 25.06
N SER A 84 0.92 12.73 25.47
CA SER A 84 -0.20 13.06 24.56
C SER A 84 0.18 14.15 23.55
N GLY A 85 0.93 15.18 23.97
CA GLY A 85 1.44 16.21 23.07
C GLY A 85 2.49 15.70 22.09
N LYS A 86 3.38 14.82 22.55
CA LYS A 86 4.37 14.12 21.69
C LYS A 86 3.68 13.22 20.66
N GLU A 87 2.66 12.48 21.08
CA GLU A 87 1.86 11.64 20.19
C GLU A 87 1.11 12.47 19.15
N LEU A 88 0.53 13.61 19.55
CA LEU A 88 -0.11 14.56 18.63
C LEU A 88 0.87 15.08 17.56
N LYS A 89 2.09 15.42 17.98
CA LYS A 89 3.17 15.82 17.07
C LYS A 89 3.56 14.69 16.12
N ARG A 90 3.63 13.44 16.62
CA ARG A 90 3.93 12.26 15.80
C ARG A 90 2.88 12.05 14.72
N VAL A 91 1.60 12.04 15.10
CA VAL A 91 0.46 11.86 14.18
C VAL A 91 0.45 12.94 13.10
N ASN A 92 0.65 14.21 13.48
CA ASN A 92 0.76 15.30 12.51
C ASN A 92 1.95 15.12 11.55
N GLY A 93 3.13 14.79 12.08
CA GLY A 93 4.32 14.56 11.26
C GLY A 93 4.18 13.37 10.30
N GLU A 94 3.52 12.30 10.73
CA GLU A 94 3.23 11.13 9.89
C GLU A 94 2.28 11.46 8.75
N LEU A 95 1.22 12.24 8.99
CA LEU A 95 0.33 12.68 7.94
C LEU A 95 1.05 13.57 6.93
N THR A 96 1.81 14.58 7.39
CA THR A 96 2.56 15.46 6.48
C THR A 96 3.57 14.67 5.63
N ARG A 97 4.29 13.73 6.25
CA ARG A 97 5.26 12.86 5.54
C ARG A 97 4.58 11.99 4.49
N THR A 98 3.49 11.33 4.85
CA THR A 98 2.76 10.43 3.94
C THR A 98 2.08 11.21 2.81
N LEU A 99 1.56 12.41 3.07
CA LEU A 99 1.04 13.32 2.05
C LEU A 99 2.12 13.73 1.03
N ALA A 100 3.30 14.12 1.52
CA ALA A 100 4.42 14.48 0.65
C ALA A 100 4.85 13.29 -0.23
N GLN A 101 4.99 12.10 0.38
CA GLN A 101 5.34 10.89 -0.34
C GLN A 101 4.28 10.48 -1.37
N ALA A 102 3.00 10.53 -1.01
CA ALA A 102 1.90 10.21 -1.91
C ALA A 102 1.83 11.18 -3.10
N SER A 103 2.07 12.48 -2.86
CA SER A 103 2.07 13.51 -3.91
C SER A 103 3.19 13.33 -4.94
N LEU A 104 4.31 12.72 -4.54
CA LEU A 104 5.45 12.45 -5.43
C LEU A 104 5.29 11.14 -6.22
N LEU A 105 4.65 10.13 -5.63
CA LEU A 105 4.59 8.78 -6.19
C LEU A 105 3.31 8.50 -6.97
N VAL A 106 2.18 9.08 -6.58
CA VAL A 106 0.89 8.84 -7.22
C VAL A 106 0.75 9.69 -8.48
N GLY A 107 0.72 9.03 -9.64
CA GLY A 107 0.48 9.70 -10.93
C GLY A 107 -0.97 9.67 -11.41
N ASP A 108 -1.87 8.97 -10.72
CA ASP A 108 -3.27 8.78 -11.14
C ASP A 108 -4.10 10.05 -10.86
N PRO A 109 -4.60 10.77 -11.88
CA PRO A 109 -5.28 12.07 -11.71
C PRO A 109 -6.41 12.12 -10.66
N PRO A 110 -7.37 11.17 -10.60
CA PRO A 110 -8.41 11.16 -9.57
C PRO A 110 -7.85 11.00 -8.15
N ILE A 111 -6.87 10.12 -7.95
CA ILE A 111 -6.27 9.91 -6.62
C ILE A 111 -5.47 11.14 -6.22
N LEU A 112 -4.71 11.72 -7.16
CA LEU A 112 -3.91 12.92 -6.94
C LEU A 112 -4.77 14.16 -6.62
N ALA A 113 -5.95 14.30 -7.25
CA ALA A 113 -6.92 15.34 -6.90
C ALA A 113 -7.39 15.18 -5.45
N ALA A 114 -7.77 13.97 -5.04
CA ALA A 114 -8.20 13.70 -3.67
C ALA A 114 -7.08 13.90 -2.64
N ILE A 115 -5.82 13.54 -2.95
CA ILE A 115 -4.65 13.83 -2.10
C ILE A 115 -4.48 15.33 -1.92
N ARG A 116 -4.62 16.11 -3.00
CA ARG A 116 -4.53 17.58 -2.94
C ARG A 116 -5.63 18.19 -2.08
N ASP A 117 -6.83 17.65 -2.09
CA ASP A 117 -7.92 18.11 -1.22
C ASP A 117 -7.60 17.86 0.25
N VAL A 118 -7.09 16.66 0.58
CA VAL A 118 -6.62 16.35 1.95
C VAL A 118 -5.48 17.30 2.35
N HIS A 119 -4.52 17.54 1.46
CA HIS A 119 -3.39 18.44 1.72
C HIS A 119 -3.84 19.89 1.91
N ARG A 120 -4.78 20.37 1.11
CA ARG A 120 -5.35 21.72 1.22
C ARG A 120 -6.04 21.91 2.57
N LEU A 121 -6.79 20.91 3.02
CA LEU A 121 -7.44 20.95 4.33
C LEU A 121 -6.39 20.92 5.44
N ASP A 122 -5.40 20.04 5.37
CA ASP A 122 -4.31 19.93 6.36
C ASP A 122 -3.58 21.26 6.56
N LEU A 123 -3.30 22.00 5.47
CA LEU A 123 -2.71 23.33 5.51
C LEU A 123 -3.69 24.43 5.96
N GLY A 124 -4.97 24.26 5.63
CA GLY A 124 -6.03 25.22 5.95
C GLY A 124 -6.50 25.17 7.40
N PHE A 125 -5.90 24.31 8.22
CA PHE A 125 -6.27 24.18 9.62
C PHE A 125 -6.06 25.50 10.38
N ALA A 126 -7.17 26.09 10.83
CA ALA A 126 -7.17 27.38 11.50
C ALA A 126 -6.39 27.29 12.81
N SER A 127 -5.41 28.18 12.99
CA SER A 127 -4.66 28.35 14.24
C SER A 127 -5.56 28.59 15.46
N LYS A 128 -6.82 29.01 15.24
CA LYS A 128 -7.85 29.18 16.27
C LYS A 128 -8.40 27.87 16.84
N ALA A 129 -8.40 26.77 16.06
CA ALA A 129 -9.01 25.50 16.46
C ALA A 129 -8.13 24.64 17.40
N MET A 130 -6.81 24.86 17.44
CA MET A 130 -5.90 24.26 18.44
C MET A 130 -4.99 25.28 19.13
N GLY A 131 -5.30 26.57 19.01
CA GLY A 131 -4.61 27.62 19.74
C GLY A 131 -5.13 27.71 21.18
N PRO A 132 -4.28 28.08 22.15
CA PRO A 132 -4.76 28.42 23.49
C PRO A 132 -5.79 29.54 23.38
N ILE A 133 -6.90 29.45 24.12
CA ILE A 133 -7.89 30.51 24.15
C ILE A 133 -7.26 31.71 24.85
N TRP A 134 -7.02 32.78 24.10
CA TRP A 134 -6.39 34.01 24.60
C TRP A 134 -7.32 34.82 25.50
N ASP A 135 -8.62 34.65 25.36
CA ASP A 135 -9.65 35.31 26.17
C ASP A 135 -10.34 34.32 27.11
N LYS A 136 -10.60 34.72 28.36
CA LYS A 136 -11.19 33.84 29.40
C LYS A 136 -12.64 33.41 29.12
N SER A 137 -13.24 33.84 28.00
CA SER A 137 -14.53 33.37 27.55
C SER A 137 -14.39 32.01 26.88
N LYS A 138 -15.23 31.03 27.27
CA LYS A 138 -15.36 29.76 26.56
C LYS A 138 -15.78 30.07 25.10
N ASP A 139 -14.83 30.06 24.18
CA ASP A 139 -15.09 30.29 22.77
C ASP A 139 -15.61 28.99 22.14
N PHE A 140 -16.94 28.82 22.20
CA PHE A 140 -17.62 27.68 21.61
C PHE A 140 -17.56 27.70 20.07
N ASP A 141 -17.37 28.88 19.46
CA ASP A 141 -17.33 29.02 18.00
C ASP A 141 -16.05 28.38 17.44
N GLY A 142 -14.91 28.56 18.12
CA GLY A 142 -13.65 27.89 17.77
C GLY A 142 -13.72 26.35 17.83
N VAL A 143 -14.58 25.79 18.70
CA VAL A 143 -14.83 24.34 18.79
C VAL A 143 -15.60 23.85 17.58
N LEU A 144 -16.66 24.58 17.22
CA LEU A 144 -17.49 24.26 16.07
C LEU A 144 -16.66 24.32 14.79
N GLU A 145 -15.87 25.39 14.58
CA GLU A 145 -14.92 25.50 13.47
C GLU A 145 -13.92 24.32 13.45
N GLY A 146 -13.39 23.94 14.61
CA GLY A 146 -12.50 22.80 14.73
C GLY A 146 -13.16 21.46 14.38
N LEU A 147 -14.39 21.22 14.83
CA LEU A 147 -15.14 19.99 14.52
C LEU A 147 -15.59 19.96 13.06
N GLU A 148 -15.98 21.09 12.48
CA GLU A 148 -16.27 21.23 11.04
C GLU A 148 -15.04 20.90 10.21
N TYR A 149 -13.86 21.41 10.62
CA TYR A 149 -12.60 21.02 10.00
C TYR A 149 -12.39 19.50 10.06
N VAL A 150 -12.55 18.87 11.23
CA VAL A 150 -12.34 17.44 11.38
C VAL A 150 -13.32 16.63 10.53
N ALA A 151 -14.58 17.07 10.43
CA ALA A 151 -15.57 16.48 9.55
C ALA A 151 -15.17 16.61 8.07
N SER A 152 -14.70 17.79 7.65
CA SER A 152 -14.26 18.05 6.28
C SER A 152 -13.04 17.19 5.91
N LEU A 153 -12.08 17.04 6.81
CA LEU A 153 -10.91 16.17 6.63
C LEU A 153 -11.34 14.70 6.53
N GLY A 154 -12.28 14.27 7.39
CA GLY A 154 -12.86 12.93 7.34
C GLY A 154 -13.56 12.63 6.01
N ALA A 155 -14.30 13.60 5.46
CA ALA A 155 -14.96 13.49 4.16
C ALA A 155 -13.95 13.45 2.99
N ALA A 156 -12.88 14.25 3.05
CA ALA A 156 -11.81 14.23 2.06
C ALA A 156 -11.05 12.89 2.07
N LEU A 157 -10.76 12.35 3.25
CA LEU A 157 -10.15 11.01 3.39
C LEU A 157 -11.06 9.91 2.84
N HIS A 158 -12.37 10.01 3.06
CA HIS A 158 -13.32 9.07 2.46
C HIS A 158 -13.36 9.19 0.93
N SER A 159 -13.29 10.41 0.39
CA SER A 159 -13.22 10.63 -1.05
C SER A 159 -11.93 10.06 -1.65
N LEU A 160 -10.80 10.19 -0.96
CA LEU A 160 -9.54 9.55 -1.31
C LEU A 160 -9.64 8.02 -1.30
N GLU A 161 -10.28 7.45 -0.29
CA GLU A 161 -10.52 6.01 -0.18
C GLU A 161 -11.35 5.48 -1.36
N LEU A 162 -12.41 6.19 -1.75
CA LEU A 162 -13.23 5.85 -2.92
C LEU A 162 -12.44 5.95 -4.23
N ALA A 163 -11.67 7.03 -4.42
CA ALA A 163 -10.83 7.21 -5.60
C ALA A 163 -9.72 6.13 -5.69
N ALA A 164 -9.14 5.75 -4.55
CA ALA A 164 -8.10 4.74 -4.47
C ALA A 164 -8.62 3.30 -4.42
N ALA A 165 -9.94 3.07 -4.30
CA ALA A 165 -10.52 1.74 -4.17
C ALA A 165 -10.04 0.73 -5.25
N PRO A 166 -9.89 1.10 -6.54
CA PRO A 166 -9.35 0.20 -7.57
C PRO A 166 -7.89 -0.22 -7.31
N LEU A 167 -7.09 0.66 -6.73
CA LEU A 167 -5.69 0.41 -6.39
C LEU A 167 -5.55 -0.43 -5.10
N LEU A 168 -6.40 -0.13 -4.11
CA LEU A 168 -6.42 -0.75 -2.79
C LEU A 168 -6.95 -2.19 -2.82
N ARG A 169 -7.88 -2.51 -3.72
CA ARG A 169 -8.34 -3.89 -3.94
C ARG A 169 -7.15 -4.75 -4.39
N ALA A 170 -6.72 -5.66 -3.53
CA ALA A 170 -5.73 -6.65 -3.91
C ALA A 170 -6.28 -7.49 -5.08
N PRO A 171 -5.48 -7.80 -6.12
CA PRO A 171 -5.83 -8.91 -6.99
C PRO A 171 -5.77 -10.16 -6.10
N VAL A 172 -6.94 -10.70 -5.76
CA VAL A 172 -7.06 -12.03 -5.17
C VAL A 172 -6.62 -12.97 -6.28
N THR A 173 -5.33 -13.26 -6.36
CA THR A 173 -4.86 -14.44 -7.09
C THR A 173 -5.23 -15.62 -6.19
N PRO A 174 -6.26 -16.42 -6.51
CA PRO A 174 -6.55 -17.60 -5.72
C PRO A 174 -5.31 -18.50 -5.74
N PRO A 175 -4.93 -19.10 -4.60
CA PRO A 175 -3.70 -19.92 -4.49
C PRO A 175 -3.65 -21.03 -5.55
N GLU A 176 -4.80 -21.50 -6.04
CA GLU A 176 -4.92 -22.49 -7.12
C GLU A 176 -4.33 -22.06 -8.47
N GLN A 177 -4.31 -20.76 -8.80
CA GLN A 177 -3.79 -20.30 -10.11
C GLN A 177 -2.26 -20.32 -10.16
N LEU A 178 -1.60 -20.07 -9.02
CA LEU A 178 -0.15 -20.23 -8.89
C LEU A 178 0.23 -21.71 -9.05
N THR A 179 -0.50 -22.63 -8.41
CA THR A 179 -0.26 -24.08 -8.56
C THR A 179 -0.47 -24.55 -9.99
N ARG A 180 -1.54 -24.14 -10.67
CA ARG A 180 -1.80 -24.56 -12.07
C ARG A 180 -0.80 -24.01 -13.07
N ARG A 181 -0.34 -22.75 -12.92
CA ARG A 181 0.73 -22.21 -13.78
C ARG A 181 2.04 -22.95 -13.56
N THR A 182 2.41 -23.18 -12.31
CA THR A 182 3.63 -23.92 -11.93
C THR A 182 3.57 -25.37 -12.41
N LEU A 183 2.41 -26.03 -12.31
CA LEU A 183 2.20 -27.38 -12.82
C LEU A 183 2.21 -27.45 -14.36
N ARG A 184 1.74 -26.41 -15.06
CA ARG A 184 1.80 -26.34 -16.53
C ARG A 184 3.23 -26.11 -17.02
N THR A 185 4.01 -25.24 -16.37
CA THR A 185 5.44 -25.07 -16.68
C THR A 185 6.24 -26.33 -16.36
N LEU A 186 5.94 -27.02 -15.26
CA LEU A 186 6.58 -28.31 -14.93
C LEU A 186 6.21 -29.43 -15.91
N ARG A 187 4.99 -29.46 -16.47
CA ARG A 187 4.59 -30.41 -17.53
C ARG A 187 5.25 -30.14 -18.88
N ALA A 188 5.71 -28.92 -19.14
CA ALA A 188 6.38 -28.54 -20.38
C ALA A 188 7.90 -28.84 -20.36
N LEU A 189 8.46 -29.26 -19.22
CA LEU A 189 9.87 -29.63 -19.13
C LEU A 189 10.10 -31.04 -19.72
N PRO A 190 11.18 -31.24 -20.51
CA PRO A 190 11.58 -32.57 -20.96
C PRO A 190 11.74 -33.50 -19.75
N ARG A 191 11.25 -34.74 -19.83
CA ARG A 191 11.25 -35.72 -18.71
C ARG A 191 12.60 -35.87 -17.98
N ARG A 192 13.72 -35.58 -18.65
CA ARG A 192 15.07 -35.57 -18.05
C ARG A 192 15.29 -34.41 -17.05
N LEU A 193 14.79 -33.22 -17.33
CA LEU A 193 14.90 -32.04 -16.45
C LEU A 193 13.94 -32.13 -15.25
N TYR A 194 12.76 -32.71 -15.42
CA TYR A 194 11.84 -32.99 -14.30
C TYR A 194 12.46 -33.99 -13.30
N ARG A 195 13.13 -35.05 -13.78
CA ARG A 195 13.85 -36.00 -12.92
C ARG A 195 15.00 -35.35 -12.16
N TRP A 196 15.75 -34.47 -12.82
CA TRP A 196 16.84 -33.72 -12.19
C TRP A 196 16.34 -32.71 -11.14
N TRP A 197 15.24 -32.00 -11.43
CA TRP A 197 14.59 -31.09 -10.48
C TRP A 197 13.97 -31.85 -9.29
N ALA A 198 13.34 -33.00 -9.53
CA ALA A 198 12.80 -33.85 -8.48
C ALA A 198 13.89 -34.44 -7.56
N SER A 199 15.07 -34.76 -8.09
CA SER A 199 16.22 -35.21 -7.26
C SER A 199 16.85 -34.08 -6.44
N LEU A 200 16.71 -32.82 -6.88
CA LEU A 200 17.12 -31.64 -6.13
C LEU A 200 16.12 -31.29 -5.02
N ASN A 201 14.82 -31.46 -5.26
CA ASN A 201 13.79 -31.14 -4.28
C ASN A 201 13.70 -32.17 -3.15
N SER A 202 14.20 -33.39 -3.35
CA SER A 202 14.39 -34.38 -2.26
C SER A 202 15.55 -34.04 -1.32
N LEU A 203 16.34 -33.00 -1.62
CA LEU A 203 17.47 -32.53 -0.80
C LEU A 203 17.15 -31.22 -0.04
N MET A 204 16.00 -30.60 -0.30
CA MET A 204 15.51 -29.46 0.47
C MET A 204 14.67 -29.98 1.65
N PRO A 205 14.91 -29.52 2.90
CA PRO A 205 14.01 -29.84 3.99
C PRO A 205 12.63 -29.28 3.65
N THR A 206 11.62 -30.15 3.63
CA THR A 206 10.22 -29.73 3.60
C THR A 206 10.01 -28.71 4.71
N PRO A 207 9.46 -27.52 4.44
CA PRO A 207 9.02 -26.66 5.53
C PRO A 207 7.99 -27.47 6.32
N CYS A 208 8.30 -27.75 7.58
CA CYS A 208 7.34 -28.25 8.54
C CYS A 208 6.22 -27.22 8.60
N ILE A 209 5.16 -27.46 7.84
CA ILE A 209 3.86 -26.88 8.15
C ILE A 209 3.46 -27.63 9.42
N GLU A 210 3.79 -27.05 10.58
CA GLU A 210 3.10 -27.38 11.82
C GLU A 210 1.62 -27.11 11.55
N ALA A 211 0.90 -28.19 11.24
CA ALA A 211 -0.53 -28.22 11.35
C ALA A 211 -0.84 -27.99 12.83
N SER A 212 -1.15 -26.75 13.19
CA SER A 212 -1.86 -26.47 14.44
C SER A 212 -3.22 -27.16 14.32
N SER A 213 -3.32 -28.37 14.85
CA SER A 213 -4.57 -29.03 15.16
C SER A 213 -5.30 -28.15 16.18
N VAL A 214 -6.20 -27.31 15.70
CA VAL A 214 -7.28 -26.78 16.54
C VAL A 214 -8.23 -27.94 16.74
N ASP A 215 -8.13 -28.56 17.92
CA ASP A 215 -9.08 -29.56 18.40
C ASP A 215 -10.47 -28.92 18.47
N ASP A 216 -11.28 -29.32 17.50
CA ASP A 216 -12.73 -29.25 17.56
C ASP A 216 -13.19 -30.43 18.43
N SER A 217 -13.25 -30.21 19.75
CA SER A 217 -13.97 -31.08 20.67
C SER A 217 -15.15 -30.31 21.24
N GLY A 218 -16.29 -30.52 20.61
CA GLY A 218 -17.59 -30.16 21.16
C GLY A 218 -17.92 -30.95 22.44
N MET A 219 -18.95 -30.43 23.11
CA MET A 219 -19.68 -30.95 24.28
C MET A 219 -19.10 -30.62 25.67
N ARG A 220 -19.53 -29.50 26.25
CA ARG A 220 -20.71 -29.42 27.13
C ARG A 220 -21.10 -27.98 27.44
#